data_AF-A0AAV2ZP81-F1
#
_entry.id   AF-A0AAV2ZP81-F1
#
_cell.length_a   1.000
_cell.length_b   1.000
_cell.length_c   1.000
_cell.angle_alpha   90.00
_cell.angle_beta   90.00
_cell.angle_gamma   90.00
#
_symmetry.space_group_name_H-M   'P 1'
#
loop_
_entity.id
_entity.type
_entity.pdbx_description
1 polymer ?
#
loop_
_entity_poly.entity_id
_entity_poly.type
_entity_poly.pdbx_seq_one_letter_code
_entity_poly.pdbx_strand_id
1 'polypeptide(L)'
;MATFNEKKTCSQRMENFGRFIWNSDTGEFMGRTPEKWVYISLYYVAFYIVMIGIFALSIYSLMATLSPYEPFYQDRLPSPGVTMRPDVYGDEKLELIYNVTDKKTYEPSVKMLIKFLEEYNTTTQQENNKNCTGVTDVARFLTGPGRTKYACQFLESELGDCAYNPDHEDPFGFQKGQPCIFIKINRVSFQILGYIQYTNMHSVFFLLDRRQFI
;
A
#
# COMPACT_ATOMS: atom_id res chain seq x y z
N MET A 1 -28.71 -47.67 -38.32
CA MET A 1 -27.36 -48.05 -38.77
C MET A 1 -26.36 -47.23 -37.97
N ALA A 2 -25.65 -47.85 -37.03
CA ALA A 2 -24.58 -47.18 -36.29
C ALA A 2 -23.34 -47.13 -37.19
N THR A 3 -22.91 -45.94 -37.59
CA THR A 3 -21.66 -45.76 -38.31
C THR A 3 -20.51 -46.01 -37.34
N PHE A 4 -19.80 -47.13 -37.51
CA PHE A 4 -18.55 -47.38 -36.83
C PHE A 4 -17.58 -46.23 -37.17
N ASN A 5 -17.30 -45.38 -36.18
CA ASN A 5 -16.26 -44.35 -36.30
C ASN A 5 -14.91 -45.05 -36.35
N GLU A 6 -14.43 -45.29 -37.57
CA GLU A 6 -13.09 -45.82 -37.84
C GLU A 6 -12.05 -44.96 -37.09
N LYS A 7 -11.17 -45.60 -36.31
CA LYS A 7 -10.14 -44.89 -35.54
C LYS A 7 -9.13 -44.29 -36.53
N LYS A 8 -9.35 -43.04 -36.93
CA LYS A 8 -8.43 -42.27 -37.80
C LYS A 8 -6.99 -42.39 -37.30
N THR A 9 -6.07 -42.80 -38.17
CA THR A 9 -4.65 -42.95 -37.86
C THR A 9 -4.03 -41.58 -37.53
N CYS A 10 -2.93 -41.55 -36.76
CA CYS A 10 -2.28 -40.31 -36.33
C CYS A 10 -1.90 -39.42 -37.54
N SER A 11 -1.41 -40.05 -38.61
CA SER A 11 -1.11 -39.37 -39.88
C SER A 11 -2.35 -38.73 -40.51
N GLN A 12 -3.48 -39.44 -40.58
CA GLN A 12 -4.75 -38.86 -41.06
C GLN A 12 -5.25 -37.72 -40.17
N ARG A 13 -5.01 -37.75 -38.86
CA ARG A 13 -5.37 -36.64 -37.95
C ARG A 13 -4.50 -35.41 -38.21
N MET A 14 -3.20 -35.59 -38.40
CA MET A 14 -2.28 -34.49 -38.73
C MET A 14 -2.58 -33.88 -40.10
N GLU A 15 -2.90 -34.70 -41.10
CA GLU A 15 -3.33 -34.22 -42.41
C GLU A 15 -4.64 -33.43 -42.33
N ASN A 16 -5.63 -33.94 -41.60
CA ASN A 16 -6.90 -33.23 -41.37
C ASN A 16 -6.71 -31.93 -40.58
N PHE A 17 -5.78 -31.89 -39.64
CA PHE A 17 -5.44 -30.68 -38.88
C PHE A 17 -4.73 -29.64 -39.76
N GLY A 18 -3.83 -30.08 -40.64
CA GLY A 18 -3.21 -29.22 -41.65
C GLY A 18 -4.24 -28.62 -42.60
N ARG A 19 -5.15 -29.45 -43.14
CA ARG A 19 -6.26 -28.99 -43.99
C ARG A 19 -7.26 -28.09 -43.25
N PHE A 20 -7.43 -28.30 -41.94
CA PHE A 20 -8.25 -27.43 -41.10
C PHE A 20 -7.63 -26.04 -40.94
N ILE A 21 -6.31 -25.95 -40.70
CA ILE A 21 -5.61 -24.66 -40.60
C ILE A 21 -5.66 -23.92 -41.94
N TRP A 22 -5.31 -24.60 -43.03
CA TRP A 22 -5.30 -24.02 -44.37
C TRP A 22 -5.78 -25.02 -45.41
N ASN A 23 -6.91 -24.70 -46.04
CA ASN A 23 -7.42 -25.45 -47.17
C ASN A 23 -6.98 -24.79 -48.49
N SER A 24 -5.98 -25.37 -49.15
CA SER A 24 -5.44 -24.85 -50.41
C SER A 24 -6.43 -24.96 -51.59
N ASP A 25 -7.43 -25.85 -51.49
CA ASP A 25 -8.40 -26.11 -52.57
C ASP A 25 -9.52 -25.06 -52.59
N THR A 26 -9.96 -24.60 -51.41
CA THR A 26 -11.02 -23.59 -51.25
C THR A 26 -10.51 -22.22 -50.84
N GLY A 27 -9.22 -22.09 -50.49
CA GLY A 27 -8.62 -20.85 -49.98
C GLY A 27 -9.15 -20.43 -48.61
N GLU A 28 -9.64 -21.39 -47.81
CA GLU A 28 -10.22 -21.14 -46.49
C GLU A 28 -9.19 -21.31 -45.38
N PHE A 29 -9.16 -20.35 -44.45
CA PHE A 29 -8.33 -20.42 -43.25
C PHE A 29 -9.24 -20.80 -42.07
N MET A 30 -8.92 -21.87 -41.34
CA MET A 30 -9.71 -22.34 -40.18
C MET A 30 -11.21 -22.47 -40.47
N GLY A 31 -11.55 -22.96 -41.67
CA GLY A 31 -12.93 -23.24 -42.10
C GLY A 31 -13.75 -22.02 -42.52
N ARG A 32 -13.12 -20.86 -42.77
CA ARG A 32 -13.80 -19.66 -43.34
C ARG A 32 -12.91 -18.98 -44.38
N THR A 33 -13.54 -18.29 -45.34
CA THR A 33 -12.80 -17.46 -46.29
C THR A 33 -12.15 -16.26 -45.58
N PRO A 34 -10.99 -15.77 -46.06
CA PRO A 34 -10.29 -14.63 -45.46
C PRO A 34 -11.16 -13.36 -45.44
N GLU A 35 -12.07 -13.21 -46.40
CA GLU A 35 -13.04 -12.12 -46.43
C GLU A 35 -13.98 -12.15 -45.20
N LYS A 36 -14.49 -13.34 -44.84
CA LYS A 36 -15.32 -13.51 -43.64
C LYS A 36 -14.52 -13.24 -42.36
N TRP A 37 -13.25 -13.64 -42.33
CA TRP A 37 -12.36 -13.30 -41.21
C TRP A 37 -12.20 -11.80 -41.00
N VAL A 38 -12.06 -11.03 -42.08
CA VAL A 38 -12.01 -9.56 -42.00
C VAL A 38 -13.31 -9.00 -41.44
N TYR A 39 -14.48 -9.44 -41.93
CA TYR A 39 -15.77 -8.97 -41.39
C TYR A 39 -15.96 -9.31 -39.91
N ILE A 40 -15.61 -10.53 -39.51
CA ILE A 40 -15.73 -10.98 -38.11
C ILE A 40 -14.78 -10.19 -37.22
N SER A 41 -13.52 -10.03 -37.64
CA SER A 41 -12.52 -9.26 -36.90
C SER A 41 -12.95 -7.81 -36.73
N LEU A 42 -13.40 -7.15 -37.81
CA LEU A 42 -13.89 -5.78 -37.77
C LEU A 42 -15.11 -5.61 -36.85
N TYR A 43 -16.03 -6.58 -36.87
CA TYR A 43 -17.16 -6.61 -35.93
C TYR A 43 -16.70 -6.67 -34.47
N TYR A 44 -15.78 -7.59 -34.14
CA TYR A 44 -15.28 -7.70 -32.77
C TYR A 44 -14.48 -6.47 -32.34
N VAL A 45 -13.66 -5.90 -33.23
CA VAL A 45 -12.94 -4.65 -32.94
C VAL A 45 -13.92 -3.52 -32.63
N ALA A 46 -14.94 -3.31 -33.47
CA ALA A 46 -15.96 -2.29 -33.22
C ALA A 46 -16.73 -2.54 -31.92
N PHE A 47 -17.11 -3.79 -31.66
CA PHE A 47 -17.79 -4.19 -30.43
C PHE A 47 -16.92 -3.90 -29.19
N TYR A 48 -15.64 -4.29 -29.20
CA TYR A 48 -14.74 -4.07 -28.07
C TYR A 48 -14.43 -2.58 -27.84
N ILE A 49 -14.33 -1.77 -28.90
CA ILE A 49 -14.19 -0.31 -28.77
C ILE A 49 -15.38 0.28 -28.00
N VAL A 50 -16.61 -0.13 -28.36
CA VAL A 50 -17.82 0.32 -27.65
C VAL A 50 -17.84 -0.16 -26.20
N MET A 51 -17.49 -1.43 -25.95
CA MET A 51 -17.43 -1.99 -24.59
C MET A 51 -16.41 -1.27 -23.71
N ILE A 52 -15.21 -1.00 -24.23
CA ILE A 52 -14.17 -0.24 -23.53
C ILE A 52 -14.66 1.19 -23.26
N GLY A 53 -15.36 1.81 -24.21
CA GLY A 53 -15.95 3.15 -24.03
C GLY A 53 -16.96 3.20 -22.89
N ILE A 54 -17.88 2.25 -22.82
CA ILE A 54 -18.88 2.16 -21.73
C ILE A 54 -18.20 1.88 -20.39
N PHE A 55 -17.21 0.99 -20.37
CA PHE A 55 -16.44 0.70 -19.16
C PHE A 55 -15.66 1.93 -18.66
N ALA A 56 -14.97 2.63 -19.55
CA ALA A 56 -14.27 3.86 -19.23
C ALA A 56 -15.22 4.95 -18.72
N LEU A 57 -16.40 5.09 -19.34
CA LEU A 57 -17.45 6.00 -18.86
C LEU A 57 -17.91 5.62 -17.45
N SER A 58 -18.10 4.34 -17.16
CA SER A 58 -18.50 3.89 -15.82
C SER A 58 -17.45 4.21 -14.75
N ILE A 59 -16.16 4.02 -15.04
CA ILE A 59 -15.07 4.41 -14.15
C ILE A 59 -15.01 5.92 -14.00
N TYR A 60 -15.19 6.67 -15.09
CA TYR A 60 -15.20 8.13 -15.05
C TYR A 60 -16.33 8.67 -14.16
N SER A 61 -17.55 8.16 -14.31
CA SER A 61 -18.68 8.51 -13.45
C SER A 61 -18.42 8.15 -11.99
N LEU A 62 -17.82 6.98 -11.71
CA LEU A 62 -17.42 6.61 -10.35
C LEU A 62 -16.42 7.62 -9.78
N MET A 63 -15.33 7.91 -10.49
CA MET A 63 -14.31 8.85 -10.04
C MET A 63 -14.85 10.27 -9.84
N ALA A 64 -15.82 10.70 -10.65
CA ALA A 64 -16.49 12.00 -10.50
C ALA A 64 -17.35 12.10 -9.22
N THR A 65 -17.83 10.98 -8.68
CA THR A 65 -18.60 10.96 -7.43
C THR A 65 -17.72 10.87 -6.17
N LEU A 66 -16.45 10.53 -6.32
CA LEU A 66 -15.53 10.36 -5.20
C LEU A 66 -14.89 11.70 -4.81
N SER A 67 -14.80 11.94 -3.50
CA SER A 67 -14.03 13.05 -2.97
C SER A 67 -12.53 12.70 -2.98
N PRO A 68 -11.63 13.65 -3.28
CA PRO A 68 -10.19 13.41 -3.19
C PRO A 68 -9.65 13.50 -1.76
N TYR A 69 -10.46 13.91 -0.78
CA TYR A 69 -10.02 14.23 0.58
C TYR A 69 -10.41 13.16 1.61
N GLU A 70 -11.54 12.48 1.41
CA GLU A 70 -12.06 11.49 2.35
C GLU A 70 -12.61 10.25 1.64
N PRO A 71 -12.33 9.04 2.17
CA PRO A 71 -12.91 7.82 1.64
C PRO A 71 -14.38 7.71 2.06
N PHE A 72 -15.23 7.25 1.13
CA PHE A 72 -16.68 7.18 1.33
C PHE A 72 -17.11 6.16 2.40
N TYR A 73 -16.43 5.00 2.47
CA TYR A 73 -16.72 3.95 3.45
C TYR A 73 -15.49 3.64 4.31
N GLN A 74 -15.67 3.60 5.63
CA GLN A 74 -14.60 3.32 6.61
C GLN A 74 -14.95 2.18 7.57
N ASP A 75 -16.03 1.44 7.29
CA ASP A 75 -16.59 0.41 8.20
C ASP A 75 -15.65 -0.77 8.44
N ARG A 76 -14.63 -0.95 7.58
CA ARG A 76 -13.61 -2.00 7.70
C ARG A 76 -12.45 -1.61 8.62
N LEU A 77 -12.38 -0.37 9.09
CA LEU A 77 -11.30 0.16 9.92
C LEU A 77 -11.84 0.79 11.24
N PRO A 78 -12.68 0.09 12.03
CA PRO A 78 -13.27 0.66 13.25
C PRO A 78 -12.24 0.92 14.36
N SER A 79 -11.08 0.26 14.30
CA SER A 79 -9.99 0.44 15.26
C SER A 79 -8.68 0.57 14.51
N PRO A 80 -7.86 1.60 14.82
CA PRO A 80 -6.56 1.74 14.17
C PRO A 80 -5.64 0.60 14.58
N GLY A 81 -4.94 0.03 13.60
CA GLY A 81 -3.87 -0.92 13.87
C GLY A 81 -2.67 -0.23 14.54
N VAL A 82 -1.80 -1.04 15.15
CA VAL A 82 -0.56 -0.59 15.75
C VAL A 82 0.60 -1.36 15.13
N THR A 83 1.69 -0.67 14.85
CA THR A 83 2.92 -1.22 14.27
C THR A 83 4.08 -0.89 15.18
N MET A 84 5.06 -1.79 15.26
CA MET A 84 6.29 -1.57 16.02
C MET A 84 7.48 -1.39 15.07
N ARG A 85 8.50 -0.65 15.51
CA ARG A 85 9.81 -0.54 14.88
C ARG A 85 10.89 -0.81 15.93
N PRO A 86 11.93 -1.61 15.63
CA PRO A 86 12.22 -2.24 14.33
C PRO A 86 11.28 -3.42 14.03
N ASP A 87 10.81 -3.54 12.79
CA ASP A 87 9.91 -4.59 12.32
C ASP A 87 10.68 -5.79 11.77
N VAL A 88 11.44 -6.45 12.65
CA VAL A 88 12.14 -7.69 12.30
C VAL A 88 11.16 -8.85 12.41
N TYR A 89 10.91 -9.51 11.27
CA TYR A 89 10.05 -10.68 11.19
C TYR A 89 10.89 -11.95 11.19
N GLY A 90 10.55 -12.88 12.07
CA GLY A 90 11.06 -14.26 12.07
C GLY A 90 10.09 -15.19 11.33
N ASP A 91 9.79 -16.34 11.92
CA ASP A 91 8.82 -17.33 11.42
C ASP A 91 7.37 -16.82 11.61
N GLU A 92 7.00 -15.79 10.85
CA GLU A 92 5.67 -15.16 10.81
C GLU A 92 5.29 -14.35 12.06
N LYS A 93 6.25 -14.09 12.96
CA LYS A 93 6.08 -13.25 14.15
C LYS A 93 7.10 -12.13 14.21
N LEU A 94 6.70 -11.02 14.83
CA LEU A 94 7.60 -9.93 15.19
C LEU A 94 8.44 -10.37 16.38
N GLU A 95 9.70 -10.70 16.13
CA GLU A 95 10.64 -11.21 17.12
C GLU A 95 11.98 -10.49 16.97
N LEU A 96 12.38 -9.76 18.01
CA LEU A 96 13.66 -9.07 18.06
C LEU A 96 14.67 -9.93 18.81
N ILE A 97 15.39 -10.77 18.07
CA ILE A 97 16.46 -11.62 18.61
C ILE A 97 17.79 -11.06 18.17
N TYR A 98 18.62 -10.64 19.12
CA TYR A 98 19.97 -10.17 18.83
C TYR A 98 20.94 -10.51 19.97
N ASN A 99 22.22 -10.52 19.64
CA ASN A 99 23.29 -10.67 20.63
C ASN A 99 23.84 -9.29 20.99
N VAL A 100 23.84 -8.96 22.28
CA VAL A 100 24.32 -7.69 22.82
C VAL A 100 25.81 -7.48 22.53
N THR A 101 26.60 -8.55 22.51
CA THR A 101 28.04 -8.49 22.28
C THR A 101 28.40 -8.33 20.80
N ASP A 102 27.54 -8.80 19.88
CA ASP A 102 27.81 -8.75 18.45
C ASP A 102 27.06 -7.59 17.77
N LYS A 103 27.81 -6.51 17.51
CA LYS A 103 27.31 -5.31 16.84
C LYS A 103 26.63 -5.60 15.50
N LYS A 104 27.11 -6.60 14.75
CA LYS A 104 26.57 -6.91 13.42
C LYS A 104 25.13 -7.42 13.47
N THR A 105 24.73 -8.02 14.59
CA THR A 105 23.40 -8.60 14.73
C THR A 105 22.31 -7.53 14.85
N TYR A 106 22.56 -6.43 15.57
CA TYR A 106 21.58 -5.36 15.77
C TYR A 106 21.81 -4.11 14.92
N GLU A 107 22.94 -3.98 14.23
CA GLU A 107 23.24 -2.87 13.31
C GLU A 107 22.13 -2.62 12.26
N PRO A 108 21.50 -3.63 11.62
CA PRO A 108 20.40 -3.42 10.69
C PRO A 108 19.18 -2.75 11.36
N SER A 109 18.86 -3.16 12.59
CA SER A 109 17.77 -2.62 13.39
C SER A 109 18.03 -1.17 13.76
N VAL A 110 19.25 -0.83 14.16
CA VAL A 110 19.66 0.56 14.44
C VAL A 110 19.53 1.42 13.18
N LYS A 111 20.05 0.97 12.03
CA LYS A 111 19.93 1.71 10.76
C LYS A 111 18.48 1.96 10.36
N MET A 112 17.60 0.98 10.59
CA MET A 112 16.17 1.12 10.35
C MET A 112 15.54 2.19 11.25
N LEU A 113 15.91 2.24 12.53
CA LEU A 113 15.43 3.26 13.47
C LEU A 113 15.94 4.66 13.11
N ILE A 114 17.21 4.79 12.72
CA ILE A 114 17.78 6.08 12.26
C ILE A 114 17.00 6.57 11.03
N LYS A 115 16.84 5.71 10.02
CA LYS A 115 16.09 6.04 8.81
C LYS A 115 14.63 6.39 9.10
N PHE A 116 14.02 5.72 10.09
CA PHE A 116 12.66 6.06 10.52
C PHE A 116 12.58 7.44 11.17
N LEU A 117 13.61 7.85 11.91
CA LEU A 117 13.68 9.15 12.58
C LEU A 117 14.07 10.31 11.64
N GLU A 118 14.71 10.07 10.49
CA GLU A 118 15.08 11.12 9.53
C GLU A 118 13.93 12.09 9.17
N GLU A 119 12.69 11.58 9.07
CA GLU A 119 11.50 12.41 8.79
C GLU A 119 11.06 13.30 9.97
N TYR A 120 11.57 13.04 11.17
CA TYR A 120 11.29 13.71 12.43
C TYR A 120 12.36 14.72 12.87
N ASN A 121 13.38 14.93 12.03
CA ASN A 121 14.37 15.96 12.27
C ASN A 121 13.71 17.35 12.41
N THR A 122 14.25 18.15 13.32
CA THR A 122 13.73 19.48 13.68
C THR A 122 13.61 20.40 12.46
N THR A 123 14.57 20.38 11.54
CA THR A 123 14.55 21.21 10.33
C THR A 123 13.37 20.84 9.41
N THR A 124 13.24 19.56 9.09
CA THR A 124 12.15 19.04 8.25
C THR A 124 10.77 19.24 8.89
N GLN A 125 10.67 19.13 10.22
CA GLN A 125 9.45 19.38 10.97
C GLN A 125 9.07 20.87 10.98
N GLN A 126 10.04 21.77 11.09
CA GLN A 126 9.79 23.22 11.07
C GLN A 126 9.36 23.74 9.70
N GLU A 127 9.89 23.15 8.62
CA GLU A 127 9.52 23.54 7.25
C GLU A 127 8.11 23.10 6.88
N ASN A 128 7.71 21.87 7.26
CA ASN A 128 6.48 21.25 6.77
C ASN A 128 5.29 21.34 7.74
N ASN A 129 5.55 21.51 9.04
CA ASN A 129 4.54 21.37 10.09
C ASN A 129 4.50 22.59 11.01
N LYS A 130 3.44 22.72 11.81
CA LYS A 130 3.29 23.80 12.80
C LYS A 130 3.34 23.28 14.23
N ASN A 131 3.84 24.11 15.14
CA ASN A 131 3.80 23.79 16.56
C ASN A 131 2.36 23.89 17.08
N CYS A 132 1.88 22.80 17.68
CA CYS A 132 0.50 22.68 18.19
C CYS A 132 0.39 22.80 19.72
N THR A 133 1.45 23.19 20.43
CA THR A 133 1.39 23.33 21.89
C THR A 133 0.43 24.46 22.30
N GLY A 134 -0.52 24.14 23.18
CA GLY A 134 -1.47 25.12 23.75
C GLY A 134 -2.59 25.59 22.83
N VAL A 135 -2.80 24.93 21.68
CA VAL A 135 -3.86 25.28 20.72
C VAL A 135 -5.17 24.58 21.09
N THR A 136 -6.24 25.35 21.26
CA THR A 136 -7.59 24.84 21.58
C THR A 136 -8.39 24.42 20.35
N ASP A 137 -8.15 25.04 19.20
CA ASP A 137 -8.81 24.75 17.91
C ASP A 137 -7.77 24.35 16.84
N VAL A 138 -7.34 23.09 16.93
CA VAL A 138 -6.31 22.49 16.07
C VAL A 138 -6.74 22.49 14.60
N ALA A 139 -8.03 22.31 14.32
CA ALA A 139 -8.57 22.22 12.95
C ALA A 139 -8.44 23.53 12.16
N ARG A 140 -8.70 24.68 12.81
CA ARG A 140 -8.53 25.98 12.15
C ARG A 140 -7.07 26.39 12.03
N PHE A 141 -6.29 26.17 13.08
CA PHE A 141 -4.88 26.57 13.16
C PHE A 141 -4.00 25.92 12.06
N LEU A 142 -4.37 24.71 11.66
CA LEU A 142 -3.64 23.91 10.70
C LEU A 142 -4.13 24.09 9.26
N THR A 143 -4.94 25.11 8.97
CA THR A 143 -5.31 25.42 7.58
C THR A 143 -4.09 25.96 6.82
N GLY A 144 -3.75 25.32 5.71
CA GLY A 144 -2.67 25.70 4.80
C GLY A 144 -3.16 26.31 3.48
N PRO A 145 -2.25 26.87 2.68
CA PRO A 145 -2.58 27.44 1.38
C PRO A 145 -3.10 26.36 0.42
N GLY A 146 -4.15 26.68 -0.34
CA GLY A 146 -4.65 25.79 -1.40
C GLY A 146 -5.36 24.53 -0.90
N ARG A 147 -6.24 24.63 0.10
CA ARG A 147 -6.98 23.49 0.70
C ARG A 147 -6.08 22.39 1.26
N THR A 148 -4.82 22.70 1.57
CA THR A 148 -3.93 21.82 2.31
C THR A 148 -4.12 22.04 3.81
N LYS A 149 -3.79 21.04 4.61
CA LYS A 149 -3.69 21.18 6.06
C LYS A 149 -2.25 20.93 6.48
N TYR A 150 -1.72 21.79 7.33
CA TYR A 150 -0.47 21.55 8.06
C TYR A 150 -0.68 20.43 9.07
N ALA A 151 0.41 19.76 9.46
CA ALA A 151 0.37 18.78 10.54
C ALA A 151 0.96 19.39 11.81
N CYS A 152 0.69 18.76 12.96
CA CYS A 152 1.40 19.12 14.19
C CYS A 152 2.82 18.57 14.16
N GLN A 153 3.76 19.42 14.59
CA GLN A 153 5.14 19.02 14.79
C GLN A 153 5.22 17.94 15.87
N PHE A 154 6.09 16.97 15.63
CA PHE A 154 6.55 15.99 16.60
C PHE A 154 8.07 15.97 16.51
N LEU A 155 8.74 16.23 17.63
CA LEU A 155 10.19 16.41 17.67
C LEU A 155 10.85 15.15 18.24
N GLU A 156 12.01 14.80 17.72
CA GLU A 156 12.81 13.68 18.23
C GLU A 156 13.14 13.81 19.72
N SER A 157 13.24 15.04 20.23
CA SER A 157 13.47 15.32 21.65
C SER A 157 12.34 14.84 22.57
N GLU A 158 11.13 14.64 22.04
CA GLU A 158 9.99 14.10 22.80
C GLU A 158 10.15 12.60 23.10
N LEU A 159 11.08 11.90 22.44
CA LEU A 159 11.39 10.49 22.71
C LEU A 159 12.22 10.27 23.98
N GLY A 160 12.71 11.34 24.63
CA GLY A 160 13.55 11.26 25.82
C GLY A 160 14.82 10.45 25.56
N ASP A 161 15.07 9.43 26.39
CA ASP A 161 16.30 8.61 26.35
C ASP A 161 16.45 7.79 25.06
N CYS A 162 15.39 7.66 24.26
CA CYS A 162 15.39 6.96 22.98
C CYS A 162 15.56 7.89 21.76
N ALA A 163 15.79 9.19 21.98
CA ALA A 163 16.10 10.12 20.91
C ALA A 163 17.43 9.75 20.23
N TYR A 164 17.50 9.93 18.90
CA TYR A 164 18.74 9.67 18.17
C TYR A 164 19.77 10.77 18.48
N ASN A 165 20.95 10.35 18.96
CA ASN A 165 22.07 11.25 19.15
C ASN A 165 23.34 10.60 18.55
N PRO A 166 24.00 11.25 17.57
CA PRO A 166 25.22 10.71 16.96
C PRO A 166 26.40 10.60 17.94
N ASP A 167 26.39 11.38 19.03
CA ASP A 167 27.44 11.36 20.06
C ASP A 167 27.23 10.24 21.09
N HIS A 168 26.09 9.54 21.04
CA HIS A 168 25.81 8.42 21.94
C HIS A 168 26.57 7.16 21.49
N GLU A 169 27.36 6.59 22.39
CA GLU A 169 28.11 5.35 22.14
C GLU A 169 27.20 4.13 21.92
N ASP A 170 25.99 4.15 22.49
CA ASP A 170 24.95 3.12 22.34
C ASP A 170 23.63 3.72 21.81
N PRO A 171 23.47 3.84 20.48
CA PRO A 171 22.22 4.34 19.90
C PRO A 171 21.08 3.36 20.18
N PHE A 172 19.99 3.86 20.76
CA PHE A 172 18.77 3.12 21.09
C PHE A 172 18.92 1.97 22.09
N GLY A 173 20.01 1.91 22.88
CA GLY A 173 20.14 1.00 24.03
C GLY A 173 20.41 -0.48 23.70
N PHE A 174 20.82 -0.81 22.48
CA PHE A 174 21.05 -2.19 22.06
C PHE A 174 22.24 -2.84 22.80
N GLN A 175 23.34 -2.11 23.05
CA GLN A 175 24.52 -2.64 23.75
C GLN A 175 24.30 -2.84 25.26
N LYS A 176 23.33 -2.14 25.84
CA LYS A 176 22.94 -2.34 27.25
C LYS A 176 21.89 -3.45 27.44
N GLY A 177 21.41 -4.06 26.35
CA GLY A 177 20.32 -5.04 26.40
C GLY A 177 18.96 -4.41 26.73
N GLN A 178 18.82 -3.10 26.56
CA GLN A 178 17.59 -2.34 26.78
C GLN A 178 17.21 -1.60 25.48
N PRO A 179 16.74 -2.32 24.45
CA PRO A 179 16.49 -1.74 23.13
C PRO A 179 15.24 -0.85 23.17
N CYS A 180 15.32 0.33 22.54
CA CYS A 180 14.16 1.18 22.31
C CYS A 180 13.28 0.61 21.18
N ILE A 181 11.99 0.47 21.46
CA ILE A 181 10.98 0.05 20.49
C ILE A 181 10.00 1.18 20.27
N PHE A 182 9.77 1.52 19.01
CA PHE A 182 8.88 2.59 18.60
C PHE A 182 7.53 2.02 18.19
N ILE A 183 6.46 2.49 18.83
CA ILE A 183 5.10 2.03 18.56
C ILE A 183 4.35 3.11 17.79
N LYS A 184 4.05 2.84 16.52
CA LYS A 184 3.34 3.74 15.61
C LYS A 184 1.91 3.27 15.36
N ILE A 185 0.96 4.16 15.55
CA ILE A 185 -0.47 3.93 15.26
C ILE A 185 -0.73 4.14 13.75
N ASN A 186 -1.59 3.31 13.17
CA ASN A 186 -2.00 3.44 11.77
C ASN A 186 -2.94 4.63 11.59
N ARG A 187 -2.68 5.44 10.56
CA ARG A 187 -3.50 6.60 10.22
C ARG A 187 -4.90 6.16 9.76
N VAL A 188 -5.93 6.70 10.42
CA VAL A 188 -7.33 6.59 10.01
C VAL A 188 -7.94 7.98 9.91
N SER A 189 -8.90 8.17 9.01
CA SER A 189 -9.60 9.44 8.85
C SER A 189 -10.53 9.74 10.04
N PHE A 190 -10.71 11.05 10.30
CA PHE A 190 -11.12 11.68 11.55
C PHE A 190 -12.41 11.16 12.23
N GLN A 191 -13.33 10.54 11.50
CA GLN A 191 -14.63 10.09 12.02
C GLN A 191 -14.50 9.09 13.20
N ILE A 192 -13.42 8.30 13.25
CA ILE A 192 -13.23 7.23 14.24
C ILE A 192 -12.48 7.71 15.50
N LEU A 193 -11.63 8.73 15.40
CA LEU A 193 -10.73 9.15 16.50
C LEU A 193 -11.43 9.92 17.62
N GLY A 194 -12.64 10.46 17.38
CA GLY A 194 -13.46 11.08 18.42
C GLY A 194 -13.87 10.12 19.56
N TYR A 195 -13.80 8.80 19.32
CA TYR A 195 -14.09 7.78 20.33
C TYR A 195 -12.87 7.36 21.19
N ILE A 196 -11.63 7.53 20.68
CA ILE A 196 -10.42 7.02 21.35
C ILE A 196 -9.92 7.98 22.46
N GLN A 197 -10.34 9.24 22.43
CA GLN A 197 -9.96 10.24 23.42
C GLN A 197 -10.40 9.91 24.88
N TYR A 198 -11.23 8.87 25.07
CA TYR A 198 -11.79 8.46 26.36
C TYR A 198 -11.08 7.31 27.08
N THR A 199 -10.11 6.62 26.47
CA THR A 199 -9.42 5.50 27.14
C THR A 199 -8.04 5.92 27.63
N ASN A 200 -7.94 6.19 28.93
CA ASN A 200 -6.68 6.29 29.68
C ASN A 200 -5.80 5.06 29.39
N MET A 201 -4.69 5.25 28.68
CA MET A 201 -3.72 4.19 28.43
C MET A 201 -2.41 4.54 29.15
N HIS A 202 -2.29 4.02 30.37
CA HIS A 202 -1.11 4.14 31.22
C HIS A 202 0.08 3.35 30.64
N SER A 203 1.26 3.97 30.68
CA SER A 203 2.58 3.32 30.79
C SER A 203 3.27 2.76 29.54
N VAL A 204 2.87 3.13 28.32
CA VAL A 204 3.66 2.83 27.11
C VAL A 204 3.96 4.15 26.40
N PHE A 205 5.24 4.44 26.14
CA PHE A 205 5.66 5.56 25.30
C PHE A 205 5.18 5.28 23.86
N PHE A 206 3.96 5.73 23.56
CA PHE A 206 3.42 5.67 22.21
C PHE A 206 4.02 6.81 21.39
N LEU A 207 4.58 6.48 20.22
CA LEU A 207 4.65 7.43 19.12
C LEU A 207 3.23 7.62 18.60
N LEU A 208 2.46 8.42 19.33
CA LEU A 208 1.35 9.16 18.75
C LEU A 208 2.00 10.17 17.81
N ASP A 209 2.20 9.78 16.56
CA ASP A 209 2.61 10.70 15.51
C ASP A 209 1.56 11.83 15.46
N ARG A 210 1.84 12.95 16.15
CA ARG A 210 0.93 14.10 16.23
C ARG A 210 0.70 14.73 14.87
N ARG A 211 1.50 14.39 13.84
CA ARG A 211 1.16 14.74 12.45
C ARG A 211 -0.20 14.17 12.02
N GLN A 212 -0.73 13.15 12.70
CA GLN A 212 -1.84 12.34 12.22
C GLN A 212 -3.20 12.66 12.85
N PHE A 213 -3.28 13.57 13.83
CA PHE A 213 -4.55 14.00 14.44
C PHE A 213 -5.24 15.13 13.65
N ILE A 214 -5.31 15.07 12.31
CA ILE A 214 -6.10 16.00 11.47
C ILE A 214 -6.61 15.34 10.19
#